data_AF-A0A7X8Z9V7-F1
#
_entry.id   AF-A0A7X8Z9V7-F1
#
_cell.length_a   1.000
_cell.length_b   1.000
_cell.length_c   1.000
_cell.angle_alpha   90.00
_cell.angle_beta   90.00
_cell.angle_gamma   90.00
#
_symmetry.space_group_name_H-M   'P 1'
#
loop_
_entity.id
_entity.type
_entity.pdbx_description
1 polymer ?
#
loop_
_entity_poly.entity_id
_entity_poly.type
_entity_poly.pdbx_seq_one_letter_code
_entity_poly.pdbx_strand_id
1 'polypeptide(L)' 'QNQILENIYGCLKISDTQKVKDEVNFSVMGYSPLLTNGIQILDKTYNAHITMRYNLEDDKTYIWIGTPVISLEY' A
#
# COMPACT_ATOMS: atom_id res chain seq x y z
N GLN A 1 10.11 9.32 2.73
CA GLN A 1 9.00 8.34 2.68
C GLN A 1 7.67 8.96 2.26
N ASN A 2 7.15 9.96 2.98
CA ASN A 2 5.82 10.54 2.69
C ASN A 2 5.65 11.07 1.26
N GLN A 3 6.63 11.80 0.70
CA GLN A 3 6.54 12.30 -0.68
C GLN A 3 6.41 11.19 -1.73
N ILE A 4 7.07 10.05 -1.52
CA ILE A 4 7.00 8.91 -2.44
C ILE A 4 5.59 8.32 -2.41
N LEU A 5 5.00 8.19 -1.23
CA LEU A 5 3.63 7.71 -1.06
C LEU A 5 2.61 8.63 -1.73
N GLU A 6 2.72 9.94 -1.53
CA GLU A 6 1.84 10.92 -2.19
C GLU A 6 1.94 10.82 -3.72
N ASN A 7 3.15 10.64 -4.25
CA ASN A 7 3.35 10.43 -5.68
C ASN A 7 2.71 9.11 -6.17
N ILE A 8 2.83 8.03 -5.41
CA ILE A 8 2.20 6.74 -5.75
C ILE A 8 0.67 6.86 -5.69
N TYR A 9 0.12 7.52 -4.66
CA TYR A 9 -1.33 7.77 -4.55
C TYR A 9 -1.86 8.58 -5.72
N GLY A 10 -1.15 9.65 -6.11
CA GLY A 10 -1.51 10.46 -7.27
C GLY A 10 -1.46 9.67 -8.57
N CYS A 11 -0.40 8.89 -8.78
CA CYS A 11 -0.21 8.09 -10.00
C CYS A 11 -1.27 6.98 -10.14
N LEU A 12 -1.57 6.28 -9.04
CA LEU A 12 -2.53 5.18 -9.02
C LEU A 12 -3.97 5.64 -8.73
N LYS A 13 -4.20 6.93 -8.49
CA LYS A 13 -5.51 7.50 -8.12
C LYS A 13 -6.15 6.76 -6.94
N ILE A 14 -5.38 6.52 -5.89
CA ILE A 14 -5.83 5.73 -4.75
C ILE A 14 -6.83 6.53 -3.88
N SER A 15 -7.98 5.94 -3.59
CA SER A 15 -9.01 6.41 -2.67
C SER A 15 -9.31 5.38 -1.58
N ASP A 16 -10.18 5.74 -0.63
CA ASP A 16 -10.71 4.82 0.40
C ASP A 16 -9.62 4.08 1.20
N THR A 17 -8.57 4.82 1.57
CA THR A 17 -7.37 4.22 2.15
C THR A 17 -7.55 3.78 3.60
N GLN A 18 -7.10 2.57 3.90
CA GLN A 18 -6.81 2.07 5.25
C GLN A 18 -5.30 2.08 5.46
N LYS A 19 -4.83 2.71 6.53
CA LYS A 19 -3.40 2.84 6.83
C LYS A 19 -3.06 2.11 8.11
N VAL A 20 -2.02 1.28 8.06
CA VAL A 20 -1.40 0.64 9.21
C VAL A 20 0.02 1.17 9.29
N LYS A 21 0.36 1.79 10.42
CA LYS A 21 1.71 2.29 10.68
C LYS A 21 2.19 1.73 12.00
N ASP A 22 3.36 1.12 11.95
CA ASP A 22 4.13 0.69 13.10
C ASP A 22 5.50 1.40 13.10
N GLU A 23 6.35 1.17 14.10
CA GLU A 23 7.63 1.87 14.26
C GLU A 23 8.54 1.75 13.03
N VAL A 24 8.51 0.60 12.34
CA VAL A 24 9.39 0.30 11.20
C VAL A 24 8.64 0.01 9.90
N ASN A 25 7.31 -0.18 9.96
CA ASN A 25 6.49 -0.60 8.83
C ASN A 25 5.38 0.42 8.53
N PHE A 26 5.19 0.71 7.25
CA PHE A 26 4.05 1.48 6.76
C PHE A 26 3.31 0.67 5.70
N SER A 27 2.03 0.39 5.90
CA SER A 27 1.19 -0.35 4.98
C SER A 27 -0.10 0.42 4.70
N VAL A 28 -0.51 0.45 3.44
CA VAL A 28 -1.74 1.11 3.00
C VAL A 28 -2.48 0.23 2.00
N MET A 29 -3.74 -0.02 2.30
CA MET A 29 -4.69 -0.59 1.37
C MET A 29 -5.64 0.48 0.88
N GLY A 30 -6.07 0.42 -0.38
CA GLY A 30 -7.02 1.36 -0.94
C GLY A 30 -7.64 0.86 -2.23
N TYR A 31 -8.51 1.70 -2.79
CA TYR A 31 -9.13 1.49 -4.09
C TYR A 31 -8.42 2.34 -5.14
N SER A 32 -8.18 1.78 -6.31
CA SER A 32 -7.72 2.47 -7.50
C SER A 32 -8.67 2.13 -8.65
N PRO A 33 -9.22 3.13 -9.36
CA PRO A 33 -10.01 2.89 -10.56
C PRO A 33 -9.17 2.38 -11.74
N LEU A 34 -7.83 2.38 -11.62
CA LEU A 34 -6.91 1.89 -12.65
C LEU A 34 -6.66 0.37 -12.53
N LEU A 35 -7.15 -0.27 -11.46
CA LEU A 35 -6.97 -1.69 -11.17
C LEU A 35 -8.33 -2.41 -11.21
N THR A 36 -8.43 -3.46 -12.03
CA THR A 36 -9.71 -4.11 -12.34
C THR A 36 -10.22 -5.08 -11.28
N ASN A 37 -9.34 -5.69 -10.48
CA ASN A 37 -9.71 -6.74 -9.52
C ASN A 37 -9.42 -6.30 -8.08
N GLY A 38 -10.34 -6.56 -7.15
CA GLY A 38 -10.25 -6.18 -5.74
C GLY A 38 -10.88 -7.19 -4.79
N ILE A 39 -10.58 -7.05 -3.51
CA ILE A 39 -11.24 -7.78 -2.42
C ILE A 39 -12.29 -6.88 -1.80
N GLN A 40 -13.47 -7.43 -1.51
CA GLN A 40 -14.56 -6.71 -0.85
C GLN A 40 -14.52 -6.96 0.66
N ILE A 41 -14.43 -5.90 1.46
CA ILE A 41 -14.37 -5.95 2.92
C ILE A 41 -15.31 -4.86 3.45
N LEU A 42 -16.34 -5.25 4.23
CA LEU A 42 -17.31 -4.32 4.83
C LEU A 42 -17.86 -3.30 3.79
N ASP A 43 -18.39 -3.81 2.68
CA ASP A 43 -18.96 -3.04 1.57
C ASP A 43 -18.01 -2.08 0.83
N LYS A 44 -16.70 -2.19 1.09
CA LYS A 44 -15.65 -1.45 0.38
C LYS A 44 -14.79 -2.39 -0.44
N THR A 45 -14.39 -1.94 -1.63
CA THR A 45 -13.47 -2.68 -2.50
C THR A 45 -12.06 -2.16 -2.33
N TYR A 46 -11.11 -3.06 -2.08
CA TYR A 46 -9.68 -2.74 -1.98
C TYR A 46 -8.93 -3.52 -3.05
N ASN A 47 -8.15 -2.82 -3.88
CA ASN A 47 -7.41 -3.42 -4.99
C ASN A 47 -5.97 -2.92 -5.13
N ALA A 48 -5.54 -2.01 -4.27
CA ALA A 48 -4.17 -1.58 -4.16
C ALA A 48 -3.68 -1.80 -2.72
N HIS A 49 -2.54 -2.47 -2.57
CA HIS A 49 -1.83 -2.59 -1.30
C HIS A 49 -0.37 -2.16 -1.49
N ILE A 50 0.06 -1.15 -0.73
CA ILE A 50 1.41 -0.61 -0.73
C ILE A 50 2.00 -0.78 0.66
N THR A 51 3.17 -1.41 0.75
CA THR A 51 3.92 -1.53 2.00
C THR A 51 5.33 -0.99 1.81
N MET A 52 5.83 -0.27 2.81
CA MET A 52 7.17 0.28 2.85
C MET A 52 7.84 -0.07 4.18
N ARG A 53 9.08 -0.55 4.12
CA ARG A 53 9.91 -0.84 5.28
C ARG A 53 11.33 -0.34 5.03
N TYR A 54 11.90 0.36 6.01
CA TYR A 54 13.33 0.63 6.00
C TYR A 54 14.06 -0.53 6.68
N ASN A 55 15.07 -1.07 6.01
CA ASN A 55 15.98 -2.06 6.58
C ASN A 55 17.29 -1.37 6.95
N LEU A 56 17.63 -1.40 8.24
CA LEU A 56 18.86 -0.80 8.77
C LEU A 56 20.12 -1.56 8.33
N GLU A 57 20.05 -2.90 8.24
CA GLU A 57 21.21 -3.72 7.85
C GLU A 57 21.62 -3.46 6.39
N ASP A 58 20.64 -3.27 5.51
CA ASP A 58 20.87 -3.02 4.09
C ASP A 58 21.03 -1.53 3.73
N ASP A 59 20.77 -0.63 4.70
CA ASP A 59 20.56 0.81 4.50
C ASP A 59 19.65 1.14 3.30
N LYS A 60 18.51 0.44 3.22
CA LYS A 60 17.59 0.52 2.07
C LYS A 60 16.14 0.59 2.51
N THR A 61 15.34 1.33 1.73
CA THR A 61 13.88 1.29 1.83
C THR A 61 13.33 0.33 0.79
N TYR A 62 12.66 -0.72 1.26
CA TYR A 62 11.90 -1.63 0.42
C TYR A 62 10.49 -1.12 0.24
N ILE A 63 9.97 -1.25 -0.98
CA ILE A 63 8.61 -0.86 -1.34
C ILE A 63 7.98 -2.04 -2.07
N TRP A 64 6.86 -2.52 -1.55
CA TRP A 64 6.02 -3.52 -2.20
C TRP A 64 4.73 -2.87 -2.65
N ILE A 65 4.34 -3.15 -3.89
CA ILE A 65 3.07 -2.70 -4.48
C ILE A 65 2.42 -3.93 -5.08
N GLY A 66 1.20 -4.24 -4.64
CA GLY A 66 0.49 -5.44 -5.06
C GLY A 66 -1.01 -5.21 -5.22
N THR A 67 -1.61 -6.07 -6.04
CA THR A 67 -3.06 -6.08 -6.33
C THR A 67 -3.55 -7.53 -6.18
N PRO A 68 -4.70 -7.79 -5.53
CA PRO A 68 -5.56 -6.83 -4.87
C PRO A 68 -5.07 -6.46 -3.45
N VAL A 69 -4.61 -7.43 -2.66
CA VAL A 69 -4.03 -7.22 -1.32
C VAL A 69 -2.92 -8.25 -1.09
N ILE A 70 -1.73 -7.79 -0.72
CA ILE A 70 -0.60 -8.65 -0.29
C ILE A 70 -0.92 -9.23 1.10
N SER A 71 -1.03 -10.55 1.22
CA SER A 71 -1.29 -11.26 2.49
C SER A 71 -0.02 -11.80 3.16
N LEU A 72 1.16 -11.43 2.68
CA LEU A 72 2.43 -11.93 3.17
C LEU A 72 2.94 -11.02 4.30
N GLU A 73 3.00 -11.57 5.51
CA GLU A 73 3.85 -11.07 6.59
C GLU A 73 5.30 -11.45 6.26
N TYR A 74 6.21 -10.48 6.23
CA TYR A 74 7.64 -10.67 5.94
C TYR A 74 8.52 -10.26 7.12
#